data_AF-A0A3M2YA88-F1
#
_entry.id   AF-A0A3M2YA88-F1
#
_cell.length_a   1.000
_cell.length_b   1.000
_cell.length_c   1.000
_cell.angle_alpha   90.00
_cell.angle_beta   90.00
_cell.angle_gamma   90.00
#
_symmetry.space_group_name_H-M   'P 1'
#
loop_
_entity.id
_entity.type
_entity.pdbx_description
1 polymer ?
#
loop_
_entity_poly.entity_id
_entity_poly.type
_entity_poly.pdbx_seq_one_letter_code
_entity_poly.pdbx_strand_id
1 'polypeptide(L)'
;MRLGDLNKKLDTLKTFVDTPEEKTLNDQFLVTMGQYRTALDRSFVLAGQGDSAGLNKLLLIDMKQIVDGSGKQLNDLADFYVTKVDAEGKSAEAQY
;
A
#
# COMPACT_ATOMS: atom_id res chain seq x y z
N MET A 1 16.39 -3.73 8.37
CA MET A 1 16.66 -2.58 7.48
C MET A 1 15.46 -2.25 6.57
N ARG A 2 15.06 -3.10 5.60
CA ARG A 2 13.97 -2.81 4.63
C ARG A 2 12.65 -2.28 5.23
N LEU A 3 12.11 -2.91 6.29
CA LEU A 3 10.85 -2.45 6.92
C LEU A 3 10.91 -1.01 7.48
N GLY A 4 12.09 -0.56 7.92
CA GLY A 4 12.27 0.80 8.44
C GLY A 4 12.25 1.88 7.35
N ASP A 5 12.71 1.55 6.15
CA ASP A 5 12.59 2.42 4.96
C ASP A 5 11.13 2.53 4.51
N LEU A 6 10.40 1.41 4.48
CA LEU A 6 8.97 1.42 4.17
C LEU A 6 8.14 2.20 5.21
N ASN A 7 8.44 2.09 6.50
CA ASN A 7 7.78 2.89 7.54
C ASN A 7 7.99 4.39 7.29
N LYS A 8 9.23 4.83 7.09
CA LYS A 8 9.54 6.24 6.76
C LYS A 8 8.73 6.74 5.56
N LYS A 9 8.62 5.94 4.49
CA LYS A 9 7.83 6.29 3.30
C LYS A 9 6.34 6.42 3.59
N LEU A 10 5.76 5.55 4.43
CA LEU A 10 4.37 5.68 4.88
C LEU A 10 4.16 6.86 5.83
N ASP A 11 5.15 7.19 6.67
CA ASP A 11 5.07 8.35 7.57
C ASP A 11 5.22 9.68 6.80
N THR A 12 6.03 9.70 5.74
CA THR A 12 6.08 10.81 4.77
C THR A 12 4.81 10.92 3.94
N LEU A 13 4.18 9.83 3.52
CA LEU A 13 2.88 9.89 2.82
C LEU A 13 1.83 10.60 3.68
N LYS A 14 1.73 10.26 4.96
CA LYS A 14 0.79 10.89 5.91
C LYS A 14 0.97 12.40 6.10
N THR A 15 2.12 12.98 5.76
CA THR A 15 2.31 14.44 5.86
C THR A 15 1.76 15.21 4.66
N PHE A 16 1.37 14.53 3.58
CA PHE A 16 0.69 15.13 2.44
C PHE A 16 -0.83 14.95 2.49
N VAL A 17 -1.32 13.92 3.20
CA VAL A 17 -2.74 13.60 3.32
C VAL A 17 -3.52 14.71 4.02
N ASP A 18 -4.15 15.60 3.25
CA ASP A 18 -4.90 16.75 3.76
C ASP A 18 -6.40 16.76 3.39
N THR A 19 -6.80 16.09 2.30
CA THR A 19 -8.22 16.04 1.89
C THR A 19 -8.96 14.82 2.46
N PRO A 20 -10.30 14.89 2.68
CA PRO A 20 -11.10 13.74 3.11
C PRO A 20 -11.13 12.58 2.09
N GLU A 21 -11.02 12.91 0.80
CA GLU A 21 -10.99 11.97 -0.33
C GLU A 21 -9.69 11.16 -0.33
N GLU A 22 -8.55 11.86 -0.32
CA GLU A 22 -7.21 11.29 -0.19
C GLU A 22 -7.04 10.47 1.09
N LYS A 23 -7.52 10.99 2.24
CA LYS A 23 -7.50 10.25 3.51
C LYS A 23 -8.21 8.91 3.40
N THR A 24 -9.33 8.86 2.67
CA THR A 24 -10.09 7.63 2.47
C THR A 24 -9.29 6.61 1.64
N LEU A 25 -8.59 7.06 0.60
CA LEU A 25 -7.68 6.20 -0.20
C LEU A 25 -6.46 5.75 0.60
N ASN A 26 -5.83 6.66 1.35
CA ASN A 26 -4.68 6.37 2.20
C ASN A 26 -5.03 5.35 3.30
N ASP A 27 -6.19 5.47 3.95
CA ASP A 27 -6.61 4.52 4.98
C ASP A 27 -6.83 3.11 4.38
N GLN A 28 -7.42 3.00 3.19
CA GLN A 28 -7.59 1.72 2.49
C GLN A 28 -6.25 1.09 2.05
N PHE A 29 -5.31 1.92 1.58
CA PHE A 29 -3.93 1.50 1.30
C PHE A 29 -3.18 1.04 2.56
N LEU A 30 -3.29 1.77 3.68
CA LEU A 30 -2.65 1.38 4.94
C LEU A 30 -3.22 0.06 5.49
N VAL A 31 -4.52 -0.20 5.33
CA VAL A 31 -5.13 -1.49 5.69
C VAL A 31 -4.58 -2.65 4.84
N THR A 32 -4.55 -2.52 3.52
CA THR A 32 -4.04 -3.58 2.63
C THR A 32 -2.53 -3.78 2.76
N MET A 33 -1.76 -2.71 2.98
CA MET A 33 -0.33 -2.79 3.32
C MET A 33 -0.08 -3.45 4.68
N GLY A 34 -0.98 -3.26 5.66
CA GLY A 34 -0.97 -3.97 6.94
C GLY A 34 -1.22 -5.48 6.79
N GLN A 35 -2.18 -5.87 5.95
CA GLN A 35 -2.44 -7.27 5.61
C GLN A 35 -1.23 -7.94 4.93
N TYR A 36 -0.61 -7.26 3.97
CA TYR A 36 0.61 -7.72 3.30
C TYR A 36 1.77 -7.97 4.28
N ARG A 37 2.03 -7.05 5.21
CA ARG A 37 3.04 -7.22 6.27
C ARG A 37 2.73 -8.42 7.18
N THR A 38 1.49 -8.51 7.65
CA THR A 38 1.04 -9.61 8.54
C THR A 38 1.19 -10.98 7.86
N ALA A 39 0.92 -11.07 6.56
CA ALA A 39 1.09 -12.29 5.78
C ALA A 39 2.57 -12.64 5.55
N LEU A 40 3.44 -11.66 5.28
CA LEU A 40 4.89 -11.89 5.25
C LEU A 40 5.42 -12.39 6.59
N ASP A 41 5.06 -11.74 7.71
CA ASP A 41 5.48 -12.14 9.05
C ASP A 41 4.97 -13.56 9.39
N ARG A 42 3.73 -13.90 9.00
CA ARG A 42 3.18 -15.25 9.15
C ARG A 42 3.94 -16.29 8.32
N SER A 43 4.49 -15.94 7.15
CA SER A 43 5.30 -16.86 6.34
C SER A 43 6.59 -17.28 7.05
N PHE A 44 7.26 -16.37 7.77
CA PHE A 44 8.44 -16.70 8.58
C PHE A 44 8.09 -17.58 9.78
N VAL A 45 6.93 -17.35 10.42
CA VAL A 45 6.44 -18.21 11.52
C VAL A 45 6.16 -19.63 11.02
N LEU A 46 5.47 -19.79 9.89
CA LEU A 46 5.17 -21.10 9.30
C LEU A 46 6.44 -21.86 8.88
N ALA A 47 7.39 -21.16 8.25
CA ALA A 47 8.69 -21.73 7.90
C ALA A 47 9.48 -22.17 9.14
N GLY A 48 9.52 -21.35 10.20
CA GLY A 48 10.16 -21.68 11.47
C GLY A 48 9.47 -22.80 12.26
N GLN A 49 8.19 -23.06 12.00
CA GLN A 49 7.42 -24.19 12.53
C GLN A 49 7.55 -25.48 11.70
N GLY A 50 8.18 -25.42 10.53
CA GLY A 50 8.23 -26.54 9.58
C GLY A 50 6.89 -26.84 8.89
N ASP A 51 5.89 -25.96 9.01
CA ASP A 51 4.57 -26.13 8.39
C ASP A 51 4.62 -25.76 6.90
N SER A 52 5.22 -26.65 6.12
CA SER A 52 5.29 -26.54 4.66
C SER A 52 3.91 -26.53 3.99
N ALA A 53 2.88 -27.09 4.63
CA ALA A 53 1.52 -27.12 4.07
C ALA A 53 0.83 -25.76 4.22
N GLY A 54 0.84 -25.20 5.42
CA GLY A 54 0.37 -23.84 5.70
C GLY A 54 1.19 -22.79 4.94
N LEU A 55 2.52 -22.96 4.85
CA LEU A 55 3.40 -22.07 4.08
C LEU A 55 3.07 -22.10 2.59
N ASN A 56 2.90 -23.28 1.98
CA ASN A 56 2.53 -23.38 0.57
C ASN A 56 1.14 -22.78 0.29
N LYS A 57 0.14 -23.00 1.17
CA LYS A 57 -1.17 -22.34 1.03
C LYS A 57 -1.03 -20.82 1.04
N LEU A 58 -0.31 -20.30 2.03
CA LEU A 58 -0.09 -18.86 2.21
C LEU A 58 0.61 -18.26 0.99
N LEU A 59 1.73 -18.82 0.54
CA LEU A 59 2.55 -18.25 -0.53
C LEU A 59 1.93 -18.40 -1.93
N LEU A 60 1.21 -19.49 -2.20
CA LEU A 60 0.71 -19.81 -3.54
C LEU A 60 -0.74 -19.38 -3.79
N ILE A 61 -1.54 -19.19 -2.73
CA ILE A 61 -2.97 -18.84 -2.82
C ILE A 61 -3.22 -17.49 -2.15
N ASP A 62 -3.03 -17.43 -0.82
CA ASP A 62 -3.51 -16.29 -0.02
C ASP A 62 -2.71 -15.00 -0.35
N MET A 63 -1.39 -15.11 -0.50
CA MET A 63 -0.50 -13.99 -0.83
C MET A 63 -0.80 -13.34 -2.19
N LYS A 64 -1.34 -14.09 -3.17
CA LYS A 64 -1.71 -13.48 -4.46
C LYS A 64 -2.82 -12.45 -4.27
N GLN A 65 -3.89 -12.80 -3.56
CA GLN A 65 -5.02 -11.88 -3.32
C GLN A 65 -4.57 -10.63 -2.53
N ILE A 66 -3.66 -10.82 -1.56
CA ILE A 66 -3.13 -9.73 -0.73
C ILE A 66 -2.20 -8.79 -1.53
N VAL A 67 -1.38 -9.33 -2.43
CA VAL A 67 -0.54 -8.54 -3.35
C VAL A 67 -1.39 -7.81 -4.38
N ASP A 68 -2.34 -8.50 -5.04
CA ASP A 68 -3.25 -7.89 -6.02
C ASP A 68 -4.05 -6.73 -5.37
N GLY A 69 -4.56 -6.93 -4.14
CA GLY A 69 -5.31 -5.92 -3.40
C GLY A 69 -4.47 -4.71 -2.98
N SER A 70 -3.29 -4.93 -2.40
CA SER A 70 -2.38 -3.83 -2.02
C SER A 70 -1.80 -3.09 -3.22
N GLY A 71 -1.56 -3.78 -4.34
CA GLY A 71 -1.18 -3.18 -5.62
C GLY A 71 -2.29 -2.30 -6.19
N LYS A 72 -3.56 -2.75 -6.15
CA LYS A 72 -4.69 -1.91 -6.55
C LYS A 72 -4.79 -0.64 -5.70
N GLN A 73 -4.72 -0.75 -4.37
CA GLN A 73 -4.83 0.42 -3.49
C GLN A 73 -3.67 1.42 -3.66
N LEU A 74 -2.48 0.94 -4.01
CA LEU A 74 -1.36 1.82 -4.37
C LEU A 74 -1.60 2.55 -5.70
N ASN A 75 -2.17 1.87 -6.71
CA ASN A 75 -2.53 2.50 -7.99
C ASN A 75 -3.68 3.51 -7.82
N ASP A 76 -4.71 3.17 -7.04
CA ASP A 76 -5.86 4.07 -6.78
C ASP A 76 -5.41 5.39 -6.13
N LEU A 77 -4.38 5.35 -5.26
CA LEU A 77 -3.70 6.54 -4.73
C LEU A 77 -2.87 7.28 -5.80
N ALA A 78 -2.13 6.55 -6.64
CA ALA A 78 -1.28 7.16 -7.67
C ALA A 78 -2.13 7.91 -8.72
N ASP A 79 -3.22 7.30 -9.19
CA ASP A 79 -4.15 7.89 -10.16
C ASP A 79 -4.84 9.14 -9.59
N PHE A 80 -5.14 9.15 -8.27
CA PHE A 80 -5.62 10.33 -7.56
C PHE A 80 -4.59 11.47 -7.58
N TYR A 81 -3.34 11.23 -7.19
CA TYR A 81 -2.30 12.26 -7.18
C TYR A 81 -1.99 12.79 -8.58
N VAL A 82 -1.92 11.91 -9.58
CA VAL A 82 -1.77 12.31 -10.99
C VAL A 82 -2.91 13.24 -11.39
N THR A 83 -4.16 12.89 -11.07
CA THR A 83 -5.34 13.72 -11.38
C THR A 83 -5.32 15.09 -10.69
N LYS A 84 -4.83 15.19 -9.45
CA LYS A 84 -4.68 16.48 -8.75
C LYS A 84 -3.58 17.34 -9.38
N VAL A 85 -2.39 16.77 -9.65
CA VAL A 85 -1.27 17.48 -10.32
C VAL A 85 -1.69 17.98 -11.71
N ASP A 86 -2.44 17.17 -12.46
CA ASP A 86 -2.98 17.55 -13.77
C ASP A 86 -4.00 18.70 -13.69
N ALA A 87 -4.72 18.84 -12.59
CA ALA A 87 -5.67 19.92 -12.36
C ALA A 87 -4.97 21.20 -11.88
N GLU A 88 -4.00 21.07 -10.97
CA GLU A 88 -3.16 22.16 -10.49
C GLU A 88 -2.37 22.79 -11.64
N GLY A 89 -1.72 21.99 -12.49
CA GLY A 89 -1.01 22.47 -13.68
C GLY A 89 -1.89 23.32 -14.60
N LYS A 90 -3.08 22.81 -14.97
CA LYS A 90 -4.04 23.54 -15.82
C LYS A 90 -4.57 24.82 -15.16
N SER A 91 -4.72 24.82 -13.84
CA SER A 91 -5.16 26.01 -13.10
C SER A 91 -4.06 27.05 -12.85
N ALA A 92 -2.79 26.64 -12.90
CA ALA A 92 -1.62 27.53 -12.94
C ALA A 92 -1.42 28.13 -14.35
N GLU A 93 -1.58 27.33 -15.41
CA GLU A 93 -1.59 27.81 -16.80
C GLU A 93 -2.66 28.90 -17.02
N ALA A 94 -3.83 28.77 -16.40
CA ALA A 94 -4.92 29.74 -16.47
C ALA A 94 -4.69 31.05 -15.67
N GLN A 95 -3.52 31.22 -15.03
CA GLN A 95 -3.14 32.41 -14.26
C GLN A 95 -2.00 33.22 -14.89
N TYR A 96 -1.57 32.86 -16.12
CA TYR A 96 -0.50 33.52 -16.89
C TYR A 96 -0.99 34.04 -18.25
#